data_AF-A0A7W4A7F4-F1
#
_entry.id   AF-A0A7W4A7F4-F1
#
_cell.length_a   1.000
_cell.length_b   1.000
_cell.length_c   1.000
_cell.angle_alpha   90.00
_cell.angle_beta   90.00
_cell.angle_gamma   90.00
#
_symmetry.space_group_name_H-M   'P 1'
#
loop_
_entity.id
_entity.type
_entity.pdbx_description
1 polymer ?
#
loop_
_entity_poly.entity_id
_entity_poly.type
_entity_poly.pdbx_seq_one_letter_code
_entity_poly.pdbx_strand_id
1 'polypeptide(L)'
;MFSLSLPKISFPTSTHFITSNKRLILPLLLLCCLAYAPLRAMTLTAMSDAFFQVSIFVAATLFIYYYAIDRLPHLELGYLSQKSPLLEISFASLLGALPGCGGAIIVVTQFTKGQASFGSIVAVLTATMGDAAFLLLATKPLEGLLIMIIGLSVGIISGSLVNAFHKQDYLRPAKNDYADECLNQPSKAIIVSKSIWQIIMMPSLIVAIMIAFNTDFSAFDALLAESITLFGAIMALLAVTTWALSSKGQSYQQVTSEEETITPPSKLYKVLQDTHFVTAWVVASFMLFELLVTFAGVDLKAWFTHYAYLAPLIAVLIGFLPGCGPQIVVTTLYIQGIIPFSALAANAISNDGDALFPAIAMAPRAAFVATIYSAIPALLVGYGLYLFEV
;
A
#
# COMPACT_ATOMS: atom_id res chain seq x y z
N MET A 1 19.48 -39.38 -9.47
CA MET A 1 18.09 -39.72 -9.10
C MET A 1 17.73 -38.92 -7.85
N PHE A 2 17.17 -37.72 -8.02
CA PHE A 2 16.64 -36.92 -6.90
C PHE A 2 15.19 -37.36 -6.68
N SER A 3 14.88 -38.00 -5.56
CA SER A 3 13.49 -38.30 -5.18
C SER A 3 12.87 -37.07 -4.52
N LEU A 4 11.95 -36.41 -5.24
CA LEU A 4 11.02 -35.47 -4.63
C LEU A 4 9.99 -36.28 -3.84
N SER A 5 10.11 -36.33 -2.53
CA SER A 5 9.02 -36.77 -1.65
C SER A 5 8.02 -35.62 -1.50
N LEU A 6 6.93 -35.67 -2.26
CA LEU A 6 5.78 -34.79 -2.04
C LEU A 6 5.22 -35.05 -0.63
N PRO A 7 5.03 -34.01 0.20
CA PRO A 7 4.39 -34.18 1.50
C PRO A 7 2.92 -34.55 1.31
N LYS A 8 2.45 -35.59 2.03
CA LYS A 8 1.04 -35.99 2.05
C LYS A 8 0.18 -34.82 2.53
N ILE A 9 -0.70 -34.36 1.66
CA ILE A 9 -1.66 -33.29 1.90
C ILE A 9 -2.84 -33.90 2.66
N SER A 10 -3.02 -33.51 3.92
CA SER A 10 -4.30 -33.69 4.63
C SER A 10 -4.91 -32.32 4.86
N PHE A 11 -5.97 -32.01 4.11
CA PHE A 11 -6.83 -30.89 4.43
C PHE A 11 -7.71 -31.29 5.62
N PRO A 12 -7.76 -30.51 6.72
CA PRO A 12 -8.73 -30.76 7.78
C PRO A 12 -10.13 -30.50 7.22
N THR A 13 -10.85 -31.57 6.89
CA THR A 13 -12.28 -31.55 6.54
C THR A 13 -13.09 -31.30 7.81
N SER A 14 -13.25 -30.03 8.18
CA SER A 14 -14.18 -29.64 9.23
C SER A 14 -14.74 -28.25 8.91
N THR A 15 -16.04 -28.19 8.67
CA THR A 15 -16.83 -26.96 8.55
C THR A 15 -16.65 -26.02 9.76
N HIS A 16 -16.21 -26.56 10.90
CA HIS A 16 -15.88 -25.82 12.12
C HIS A 16 -14.61 -24.95 12.00
N PHE A 17 -13.70 -25.24 11.07
CA PHE A 17 -12.50 -24.44 10.83
C PHE A 17 -12.83 -23.14 10.08
N ILE A 18 -13.75 -23.19 9.11
CA ILE A 18 -14.17 -22.04 8.32
C ILE A 18 -14.94 -21.03 9.19
N THR A 19 -15.81 -21.50 10.09
CA THR A 19 -16.55 -20.61 11.01
C THR A 19 -15.67 -20.08 12.14
N SER A 20 -14.53 -20.73 12.44
CA SER A 20 -13.61 -20.28 13.49
C SER A 20 -12.60 -19.25 13.00
N ASN A 21 -12.19 -19.26 11.73
CA ASN A 21 -11.17 -18.35 11.20
C ASN A 21 -11.82 -17.28 10.31
N LYS A 22 -12.01 -16.08 10.88
CA LYS A 22 -12.65 -14.97 10.17
C LYS A 22 -11.84 -14.47 8.97
N ARG A 23 -10.53 -14.75 8.90
CA ARG A 23 -9.70 -14.36 7.74
C ARG A 23 -10.09 -15.11 6.46
N LEU A 24 -10.74 -16.28 6.55
CA LEU A 24 -11.21 -17.05 5.39
C LEU A 24 -12.40 -16.41 4.67
N ILE A 25 -13.08 -15.42 5.28
CA ILE A 25 -14.22 -14.73 4.67
C ILE A 25 -13.80 -14.04 3.37
N LEU A 26 -12.66 -13.35 3.37
CA LEU A 26 -12.17 -12.60 2.22
C LEU A 26 -11.89 -13.49 0.99
N PRO A 27 -11.05 -14.55 1.05
CA PRO A 27 -10.80 -15.39 -0.12
C PRO A 27 -12.06 -16.12 -0.61
N LEU A 28 -12.99 -16.49 0.29
CA LEU A 28 -14.27 -17.06 -0.10
C LEU A 28 -15.15 -16.05 -0.85
N LEU A 29 -15.22 -14.81 -0.37
CA LEU A 29 -15.95 -13.74 -1.05
C LEU A 29 -15.38 -13.48 -2.44
N LEU A 30 -14.05 -13.41 -2.58
CA LEU A 30 -13.39 -13.24 -3.88
C LEU A 30 -13.73 -14.37 -4.85
N LEU A 31 -13.72 -15.62 -4.39
CA LEU A 31 -14.14 -16.77 -5.19
C LEU A 31 -15.62 -16.68 -5.61
N CYS A 32 -16.50 -16.23 -4.72
CA CYS A 32 -17.90 -15.99 -5.06
C CYS A 32 -18.06 -14.88 -6.11
N CYS A 33 -17.32 -13.77 -5.99
CA CYS A 33 -17.31 -12.68 -6.96
C CYS A 33 -16.75 -13.12 -8.33
N LEU A 34 -15.71 -13.95 -8.36
CA LEU A 34 -15.19 -14.55 -9.59
C LEU A 34 -16.19 -15.53 -10.24
N ALA A 35 -16.95 -16.27 -9.44
CA ALA A 35 -17.98 -17.17 -9.96
C ALA A 35 -19.15 -16.40 -10.59
N TYR A 36 -19.53 -15.26 -10.00
CA TYR A 36 -20.65 -14.43 -10.47
C TYR A 36 -20.29 -13.59 -11.72
N ALA A 37 -20.90 -13.92 -12.85
CA ALA A 37 -20.53 -13.35 -14.16
C ALA A 37 -20.48 -11.81 -14.23
N PRO A 38 -21.42 -11.04 -13.64
CA PRO A 38 -21.37 -9.58 -13.67
C PRO A 38 -20.18 -8.96 -12.92
N LEU A 39 -19.68 -9.63 -11.87
CA LEU A 39 -18.57 -9.11 -11.06
C LEU A 39 -17.22 -9.70 -11.48
N ARG A 40 -17.21 -10.76 -12.30
CA ARG A 40 -15.99 -11.52 -12.62
C ARG A 40 -14.89 -10.66 -13.23
N ALA A 41 -15.19 -9.87 -14.26
CA ALA A 41 -14.19 -9.05 -14.95
C ALA A 41 -13.57 -8.01 -14.01
N MET A 42 -14.42 -7.27 -13.30
CA MET A 42 -13.99 -6.28 -12.29
C MET A 42 -13.15 -6.92 -11.18
N THR A 43 -13.54 -8.12 -10.72
CA THR A 43 -12.80 -8.86 -9.69
C THR A 43 -11.42 -9.31 -10.18
N LEU A 44 -11.33 -9.81 -11.42
CA LEU A 44 -10.05 -10.20 -12.02
C LEU A 44 -9.10 -9.01 -12.13
N THR A 45 -9.59 -7.87 -12.64
CA THR A 45 -8.79 -6.65 -12.77
C THR A 45 -8.34 -6.14 -11.41
N ALA A 46 -9.25 -5.95 -10.46
CA ALA A 46 -8.92 -5.46 -9.11
C ALA A 46 -7.90 -6.36 -8.39
N MET A 47 -8.02 -7.68 -8.51
CA MET A 47 -7.06 -8.62 -7.94
C MET A 47 -5.70 -8.57 -8.65
N SER A 48 -5.69 -8.47 -9.98
CA SER A 48 -4.47 -8.33 -10.77
C SER A 48 -3.72 -7.04 -10.42
N ASP A 49 -4.44 -5.92 -10.33
CA ASP A 49 -3.88 -4.61 -9.99
C ASP A 49 -3.31 -4.61 -8.57
N ALA A 50 -4.04 -5.15 -7.59
CA ALA A 50 -3.53 -5.30 -6.23
C ALA A 50 -2.25 -6.16 -6.15
N PHE A 51 -2.07 -7.13 -7.06
CA PHE A 51 -0.86 -7.93 -7.12
C PHE A 51 0.31 -7.16 -7.75
N PHE A 52 0.15 -6.68 -8.99
CA PHE A 52 1.24 -6.06 -9.75
C PHE A 52 1.57 -4.65 -9.27
N GLN A 53 0.56 -3.82 -9.00
CA GLN A 53 0.76 -2.42 -8.65
C GLN A 53 1.13 -2.24 -7.17
N VAL A 54 0.67 -3.14 -6.29
CA VAL A 54 0.95 -3.04 -4.85
C VAL A 54 1.81 -4.17 -4.33
N SER A 55 1.34 -5.42 -4.39
CA SER A 55 1.97 -6.53 -3.66
C SER A 55 3.43 -6.80 -4.07
N ILE A 56 3.73 -6.76 -5.37
CA ILE A 56 5.09 -6.98 -5.88
C ILE A 56 6.04 -5.85 -5.49
N PHE A 57 5.60 -4.59 -5.57
CA PHE A 57 6.40 -3.44 -5.14
C PHE A 57 6.63 -3.44 -3.63
N VAL A 58 5.62 -3.80 -2.84
CA VAL A 58 5.74 -3.96 -1.38
C VAL A 58 6.72 -5.07 -1.04
N ALA A 59 6.63 -6.22 -1.70
CA ALA A 59 7.58 -7.30 -1.49
C ALA A 59 9.01 -6.87 -1.85
N ALA A 60 9.20 -6.19 -2.98
CA ALA A 60 10.51 -5.72 -3.44
C ALA A 60 11.11 -4.69 -2.48
N THR A 61 10.33 -3.69 -2.08
CA THR A 61 10.77 -2.63 -1.15
C THR A 61 11.07 -3.18 0.23
N LEU A 62 10.23 -4.06 0.79
CA LEU A 62 10.50 -4.74 2.06
C LEU A 62 11.75 -5.62 1.98
N PHE A 63 11.96 -6.34 0.88
CA PHE A 63 13.15 -7.14 0.66
C PHE A 63 14.42 -6.27 0.66
N ILE A 64 14.40 -5.15 -0.06
CA ILE A 64 15.50 -4.17 -0.10
C ILE A 64 15.72 -3.58 1.30
N TYR A 65 14.66 -3.17 1.99
CA TYR A 65 14.74 -2.57 3.32
C TYR A 65 15.34 -3.51 4.37
N TYR A 66 14.83 -4.74 4.47
CA TYR A 66 15.39 -5.73 5.41
C TYR A 66 16.82 -6.13 5.04
N TYR A 67 17.14 -6.22 3.74
CA TYR A 67 18.52 -6.42 3.32
C TYR A 67 19.44 -5.26 3.71
N ALA A 68 18.96 -4.02 3.59
CA ALA A 68 19.69 -2.81 3.91
C ALA A 68 19.95 -2.69 5.42
N ILE A 69 18.95 -2.93 6.27
CA ILE A 69 19.11 -2.86 7.74
C ILE A 69 20.14 -3.88 8.25
N ASP A 70 20.17 -5.08 7.68
CA ASP A 70 21.17 -6.08 8.09
C ASP A 70 22.61 -5.65 7.79
N ARG A 71 22.81 -4.80 6.78
CA ARG A 71 24.13 -4.23 6.44
C ARG A 71 24.40 -2.92 7.17
N LEU A 72 23.35 -2.14 7.41
CA LEU A 72 23.38 -0.81 8.00
C LEU A 72 22.30 -0.73 9.09
N PRO A 73 22.57 -1.27 10.30
CA PRO A 73 21.59 -1.29 11.39
C PRO A 73 21.12 0.13 11.80
N HIS A 74 21.93 1.14 11.48
CA HIS A 74 21.62 2.53 11.73
C HIS A 74 20.47 3.10 10.89
N LEU A 75 20.00 2.38 9.86
CA LEU A 75 18.84 2.78 9.05
C LEU A 75 17.51 2.32 9.67
N GLU A 76 17.54 1.51 10.74
CA GLU A 76 16.33 1.12 11.44
C GLU A 76 15.67 2.35 12.07
N LEU A 77 14.38 2.58 11.77
CA LEU A 77 13.63 3.74 12.27
C LEU A 77 13.69 3.87 13.80
N GLY A 78 13.70 2.74 14.53
CA GLY A 78 13.83 2.74 15.99
C GLY A 78 15.17 3.29 16.48
N TYR A 79 16.27 2.96 15.79
CA TYR A 79 17.59 3.53 16.08
C TYR A 79 17.65 5.02 15.75
N LEU A 80 17.08 5.40 14.59
CA LEU A 80 17.02 6.81 14.17
C LEU A 80 16.22 7.66 15.14
N SER A 81 15.06 7.17 15.58
CA SER A 81 14.18 7.84 16.53
C SER A 81 14.87 8.18 17.85
N GLN A 82 15.72 7.26 18.36
CA GLN A 82 16.47 7.45 19.59
C GLN A 82 17.61 8.46 19.44
N LYS A 83 18.23 8.55 18.25
CA LYS A 83 19.42 9.37 18.01
C LYS A 83 19.08 10.77 17.52
N SER A 84 18.16 10.89 16.56
CA SER A 84 17.74 12.15 15.95
C SER A 84 16.32 12.04 15.39
N PRO A 85 15.31 12.62 16.06
CA PRO A 85 13.92 12.63 15.56
C PRO A 85 13.78 13.24 14.16
N LEU A 86 14.61 14.24 13.81
CA LEU A 86 14.60 14.85 12.47
C LEU A 86 15.09 13.89 11.39
N LEU A 87 16.05 13.01 11.71
CA LEU A 87 16.59 12.06 10.75
C LEU A 87 15.63 10.89 10.53
N GLU A 88 14.91 10.48 11.57
CA GLU A 88 13.78 9.54 11.46
C GLU A 88 12.72 10.07 10.49
N ILE A 89 12.26 11.32 10.69
CA ILE A 89 11.25 11.97 9.85
C ILE A 89 11.75 12.15 8.40
N SER A 90 12.99 12.60 8.23
CA SER A 90 13.58 12.77 6.90
C SER A 90 13.68 11.45 6.15
N PHE A 91 14.05 10.37 6.84
CA PHE A 91 14.11 9.05 6.24
C PHE A 91 12.70 8.50 5.92
N ALA A 92 11.72 8.71 6.79
CA ALA A 92 10.33 8.36 6.53
C ALA A 92 9.77 9.10 5.30
N SER A 93 10.02 10.40 5.19
CA SER A 93 9.60 11.19 4.02
C SER A 93 10.31 10.75 2.73
N LEU A 94 11.61 10.40 2.80
CA LEU A 94 12.34 9.83 1.67
C LEU A 94 11.76 8.49 1.22
N LEU A 95 11.39 7.62 2.16
CA LEU A 95 10.69 6.36 1.83
C LEU A 95 9.34 6.63 1.16
N GLY A 96 8.64 7.69 1.54
CA GLY A 96 7.37 8.09 0.93
C GLY A 96 7.52 8.63 -0.49
N ALA A 97 8.58 9.39 -0.75
CA ALA A 97 8.87 9.92 -2.08
C ALA A 97 9.22 8.82 -3.11
N LEU A 98 9.55 7.60 -2.69
CA LEU A 98 9.76 6.49 -3.61
C LEU A 98 8.44 6.12 -4.30
N PRO A 99 8.43 6.01 -5.65
CA PRO A 99 7.23 5.59 -6.38
C PRO A 99 6.63 4.27 -5.87
N GLY A 100 5.29 4.19 -5.87
CA GLY A 100 4.54 3.08 -5.28
C GLY A 100 4.22 3.29 -3.79
N CYS A 101 3.64 2.28 -3.13
CA CYS A 101 3.18 2.37 -1.74
C CYS A 101 4.09 1.68 -0.70
N GLY A 102 5.17 1.04 -1.15
CA GLY A 102 6.03 0.19 -0.32
C GLY A 102 6.71 0.92 0.85
N GLY A 103 7.23 2.14 0.62
CA GLY A 103 7.87 2.93 1.68
C GLY A 103 6.90 3.41 2.76
N ALA A 104 5.69 3.80 2.37
CA ALA A 104 4.61 4.15 3.30
C ALA A 104 4.20 2.96 4.17
N ILE A 105 4.07 1.78 3.58
CA ILE A 105 3.78 0.54 4.32
C ILE A 105 4.89 0.22 5.33
N ILE A 106 6.16 0.36 4.95
CA ILE A 106 7.28 0.17 5.89
C ILE A 106 7.10 1.10 7.10
N VAL A 107 6.88 2.39 6.90
CA VAL A 107 6.78 3.34 8.03
C VAL A 107 5.54 3.05 8.90
N VAL A 108 4.39 2.74 8.30
CA VAL A 108 3.15 2.40 9.04
C VAL A 108 3.34 1.13 9.88
N THR A 109 3.95 0.09 9.32
CA THR A 109 4.19 -1.17 10.05
C THR A 109 5.22 -1.00 11.16
N GLN A 110 6.19 -0.10 10.98
CA GLN A 110 7.18 0.24 11.99
C GLN A 110 6.58 1.12 13.10
N PHE A 111 5.62 1.99 12.79
CA PHE A 111 4.87 2.75 13.78
C PHE A 111 4.06 1.86 14.72
N THR A 112 3.37 0.85 14.18
CA THR A 112 2.55 -0.08 15.00
C THR A 112 3.45 -0.92 15.93
N LYS A 113 4.66 -1.25 15.48
CA LYS A 113 5.72 -1.89 16.30
C LYS A 113 6.39 -0.93 17.30
N GLY A 114 6.14 0.37 17.20
CA GLY A 114 6.74 1.38 18.07
C GLY A 114 8.15 1.79 17.71
N GLN A 115 8.56 1.54 16.48
CA GLN A 115 9.86 1.91 15.94
C GLN A 115 9.82 3.21 15.15
N ALA A 116 8.63 3.71 14.80
CA ALA A 116 8.44 5.01 14.17
C ALA A 116 7.45 5.86 14.98
N SER A 117 7.60 7.18 14.88
CA SER A 117 6.76 8.19 15.52
C SER A 117 5.54 8.54 14.66
N PHE A 118 4.53 9.17 15.27
CA PHE A 118 3.37 9.67 14.52
C PHE A 118 3.76 10.71 13.46
N GLY A 119 4.77 11.56 13.75
CA GLY A 119 5.31 12.49 12.76
C GLY A 119 5.89 11.79 11.53
N SER A 120 6.46 10.59 11.68
CA SER A 120 6.93 9.78 10.55
C SER A 120 5.78 9.26 9.68
N ILE A 121 4.61 8.92 10.24
CA ILE A 121 3.40 8.61 9.47
C ILE A 121 2.97 9.83 8.65
N VAL A 122 2.87 11.00 9.28
CA VAL A 122 2.47 12.22 8.56
C VAL A 122 3.48 12.52 7.46
N ALA A 123 4.78 12.41 7.73
CA ALA A 123 5.84 12.71 6.76
C ALA A 123 5.83 11.78 5.54
N VAL A 124 5.62 10.48 5.75
CA VAL A 124 5.61 9.50 4.65
C VAL A 124 4.34 9.60 3.81
N LEU A 125 3.18 9.81 4.44
CA LEU A 125 1.89 9.93 3.75
C LEU A 125 1.75 11.27 3.02
N THR A 126 2.40 12.32 3.52
CA THR A 126 2.45 13.63 2.83
C THR A 126 3.40 13.61 1.62
N ALA A 127 4.41 12.75 1.62
CA ALA A 127 5.42 12.69 0.58
C ALA A 127 5.12 11.67 -0.53
N THR A 128 4.14 10.78 -0.31
CA THR A 128 3.81 9.72 -1.27
C THR A 128 2.87 10.21 -2.36
N MET A 129 3.17 9.84 -3.61
CA MET A 129 2.29 10.03 -4.76
C MET A 129 1.74 8.68 -5.27
N GLY A 130 2.11 7.57 -4.62
CA GLY A 130 1.73 6.22 -5.01
C GLY A 130 2.11 5.90 -6.46
N ASP A 131 1.22 5.21 -7.17
CA ASP A 131 1.48 4.77 -8.55
C ASP A 131 1.39 5.90 -9.59
N ALA A 132 0.69 6.99 -9.25
CA ALA A 132 0.65 8.18 -10.10
C ALA A 132 2.03 8.81 -10.30
N ALA A 133 2.98 8.56 -9.40
CA ALA A 133 4.37 8.96 -9.57
C ALA A 133 4.99 8.35 -10.84
N PHE A 134 4.73 7.06 -11.12
CA PHE A 134 5.26 6.40 -12.32
C PHE A 134 4.66 6.98 -13.59
N LEU A 135 3.33 7.18 -13.61
CA LEU A 135 2.63 7.78 -14.74
C LEU A 135 3.17 9.18 -15.05
N LEU A 136 3.32 10.02 -14.01
CA LEU A 136 3.79 11.37 -14.19
C LEU A 136 5.27 11.43 -14.59
N LEU A 137 6.12 10.57 -14.02
CA LEU A 137 7.53 10.47 -14.42
C LEU A 137 7.68 9.98 -15.87
N ALA A 138 6.81 9.08 -16.32
CA ALA A 138 6.84 8.56 -17.69
C ALA A 138 6.38 9.61 -18.72
N THR A 139 5.37 10.43 -18.38
CA THR A 139 4.76 11.40 -19.30
C THR A 139 5.38 12.79 -19.22
N LYS A 140 5.69 13.27 -18.02
CA LYS A 140 6.24 14.60 -17.73
C LYS A 140 7.29 14.54 -16.61
N PRO A 141 8.50 14.03 -16.90
CA PRO A 141 9.50 13.68 -15.87
C PRO A 141 9.96 14.85 -14.99
N LEU A 142 10.09 16.06 -15.55
CA LEU A 142 10.52 17.24 -14.78
C LEU A 142 9.47 17.66 -13.76
N GLU A 143 8.20 17.68 -14.15
CA GLU A 143 7.09 18.02 -13.24
C GLU A 143 6.87 16.92 -12.20
N GLY A 144 7.04 15.64 -12.59
CA GLY A 144 7.03 14.51 -11.67
C GLY A 144 8.12 14.61 -10.59
N LEU A 145 9.37 14.86 -11.00
CA LEU A 145 10.47 15.07 -10.05
C LEU A 145 10.22 16.29 -9.15
N LEU A 146 9.67 17.37 -9.71
CA LEU A 146 9.35 18.58 -8.95
C LEU A 146 8.28 18.32 -7.88
N ILE A 147 7.21 17.59 -8.21
CA ILE A 147 6.19 17.17 -7.21
C ILE A 147 6.81 16.27 -6.14
N MET A 148 7.66 15.33 -6.50
CA MET A 148 8.35 14.48 -5.52
C MET A 148 9.23 15.29 -4.57
N ILE A 149 9.95 16.31 -5.06
CA ILE A 149 10.76 17.20 -4.21
C ILE A 149 9.87 18.05 -3.31
N ILE A 150 8.76 18.57 -3.83
CA ILE A 150 7.77 19.30 -3.03
C ILE A 150 7.22 18.38 -1.93
N GLY A 151 6.72 17.20 -2.28
CA GLY A 151 6.18 16.21 -1.33
C GLY A 151 7.18 15.83 -0.25
N LEU A 152 8.43 15.54 -0.62
CA LEU A 152 9.52 15.29 0.32
C LEU A 152 9.74 16.46 1.28
N SER A 153 9.83 17.69 0.75
CA SER A 153 10.07 18.88 1.57
C SER A 153 8.91 19.15 2.53
N VAL A 154 7.68 19.07 2.02
CA VAL A 154 6.45 19.30 2.79
C VAL A 154 6.24 18.20 3.83
N GLY A 155 6.55 16.95 3.50
CA GLY A 155 6.51 15.81 4.42
C GLY A 155 7.50 15.98 5.57
N ILE A 156 8.75 16.37 5.28
CA ILE A 156 9.76 16.64 6.32
C ILE A 156 9.27 17.75 7.27
N ILE A 157 8.78 18.86 6.73
CA ILE A 157 8.29 20.00 7.52
C ILE A 157 7.09 19.58 8.38
N SER A 158 6.10 18.91 7.77
CA SER A 158 4.86 18.52 8.43
C SER A 158 5.10 17.48 9.53
N GLY A 159 5.91 16.45 9.25
CA GLY A 159 6.28 15.45 10.26
C GLY A 159 7.08 16.04 11.42
N SER A 160 8.01 16.96 11.12
CA SER A 160 8.80 17.66 12.14
C SER A 160 7.93 18.54 13.03
N LEU A 161 6.98 19.26 12.42
CA LEU A 161 6.01 20.07 13.15
C LEU A 161 5.14 19.20 14.07
N VAL A 162 4.67 18.05 13.58
CA VAL A 162 3.88 17.10 14.36
C VAL A 162 4.67 16.55 15.55
N ASN A 163 5.93 16.14 15.35
CA ASN A 163 6.79 15.66 16.44
C ASN A 163 7.22 16.77 17.42
N ALA A 164 7.12 18.05 17.03
CA ALA A 164 7.32 19.16 17.96
C ALA A 164 6.12 19.35 18.90
N PHE A 165 4.90 19.09 18.42
CA PHE A 165 3.67 19.25 19.21
C PHE A 165 3.23 17.98 19.94
N HIS A 166 3.60 16.81 19.45
CA HIS A 166 3.16 15.52 19.97
C HIS A 166 4.34 14.65 20.37
N LYS A 167 4.13 13.82 21.39
CA LYS A 167 5.09 12.79 21.78
C LYS A 167 5.19 11.71 20.70
N GLN A 168 6.31 10.99 20.68
CA GLN A 168 6.57 9.95 19.68
C GLN A 168 5.52 8.82 19.68
N ASP A 169 4.90 8.54 20.83
CA ASP A 169 3.89 7.50 21.03
C ASP A 169 2.45 7.97 20.77
N TYR A 170 2.26 9.20 20.30
CA TYR A 170 0.93 9.76 20.05
C TYR A 170 0.13 8.89 19.05
N LEU A 171 -1.11 8.53 19.43
CA LEU A 171 -2.01 7.66 18.67
C LEU A 171 -1.46 6.26 18.33
N ARG A 172 -0.34 5.86 18.95
CA ARG A 172 0.18 4.50 18.82
C ARG A 172 -0.86 3.49 19.35
N PRO A 173 -1.19 2.44 18.59
CA PRO A 173 -2.01 1.35 19.11
C PRO A 173 -1.36 0.73 20.35
N ALA A 174 -2.18 0.35 21.34
CA ALA A 174 -1.67 -0.33 22.53
C ALA A 174 -0.94 -1.62 22.12
N LYS A 175 0.25 -1.86 22.69
CA LYS A 175 0.96 -3.12 22.50
C LYS A 175 0.13 -4.23 23.13
N ASN A 176 -0.26 -5.22 22.35
CA ASN A 176 -1.06 -6.32 22.85
C ASN A 176 -0.16 -7.32 23.59
N ASP A 177 -0.43 -7.53 24.88
CA ASP A 177 0.14 -8.60 25.72
C ASP A 177 -0.55 -9.96 25.48
N TYR A 178 -1.21 -10.15 24.33
CA TYR A 178 -1.53 -11.50 23.93
C TYR A 178 -0.20 -12.20 23.71
N ALA A 179 0.21 -12.96 24.72
CA ALA A 179 1.04 -14.13 24.53
C ALA A 179 0.30 -15.04 23.55
N ASP A 180 0.31 -14.69 22.26
CA ASP A 180 0.18 -15.69 21.23
C ASP A 180 1.26 -16.70 21.60
N GLU A 181 0.84 -17.91 21.95
CA GLU A 181 1.74 -19.05 22.06
C GLU A 181 2.66 -18.95 20.87
N CYS A 182 3.91 -18.58 21.16
CA CYS A 182 4.95 -18.43 20.18
C CYS A 182 4.79 -19.60 19.18
N LEU A 183 4.28 -19.31 17.97
CA LEU A 183 4.15 -20.31 16.91
C LEU A 183 5.55 -20.72 16.51
N ASN A 184 6.09 -21.73 17.20
CA ASN A 184 7.48 -22.19 17.10
C ASN A 184 7.88 -22.59 15.66
N GLN A 185 6.93 -22.68 14.74
CA GLN A 185 7.17 -23.00 13.33
C GLN A 185 6.25 -22.18 12.40
N PRO A 186 6.76 -21.71 11.25
CA PRO A 186 5.94 -21.08 10.24
C PRO A 186 4.84 -22.02 9.75
N SER A 187 3.67 -21.46 9.43
CA SER A 187 2.55 -22.25 8.90
C SER A 187 2.96 -22.98 7.61
N LYS A 188 2.37 -24.15 7.34
CA LYS A 188 2.64 -24.87 6.09
C LYS A 188 2.32 -24.02 4.85
N ALA A 189 1.31 -23.15 4.95
CA ALA A 189 0.93 -22.22 3.88
C ALA A 189 2.05 -21.23 3.53
N ILE A 190 2.72 -20.62 4.52
CA ILE A 190 3.81 -19.67 4.24
C ILE A 190 5.07 -20.38 3.72
N ILE A 191 5.32 -21.63 4.13
CA ILE A 191 6.41 -22.46 3.59
C ILE A 191 6.23 -22.71 2.10
N VAL A 192 5.03 -23.13 1.69
CA VAL A 192 4.71 -23.35 0.26
C VAL A 192 4.78 -22.04 -0.52
N SER A 193 4.20 -20.98 0.03
CA SER A 193 4.19 -19.66 -0.60
C SER A 193 5.61 -19.14 -0.83
N LYS A 194 6.54 -19.36 0.11
CA LYS A 194 7.94 -18.99 -0.07
C LYS A 194 8.57 -19.61 -1.30
N SER A 195 8.42 -20.92 -1.52
CA SER A 195 9.01 -21.59 -2.68
C SER A 195 8.48 -21.03 -4.00
N ILE A 196 7.19 -20.67 -4.04
CA ILE A 196 6.54 -20.08 -5.21
C ILE A 196 7.10 -18.67 -5.47
N TRP A 197 7.10 -17.82 -4.44
CA TRP A 197 7.54 -16.42 -4.56
C TRP A 197 9.03 -16.26 -4.86
N GLN A 198 9.89 -17.20 -4.44
CA GLN A 198 11.32 -17.17 -4.80
C GLN A 198 11.57 -17.15 -6.31
N ILE A 199 10.71 -17.83 -7.08
CA ILE A 199 10.83 -17.92 -8.54
C ILE A 199 10.06 -16.79 -9.21
N ILE A 200 8.87 -16.48 -8.69
CA ILE A 200 7.90 -15.59 -9.34
C ILE A 200 8.17 -14.10 -9.09
N MET A 201 8.83 -13.74 -7.98
CA MET A 201 9.01 -12.34 -7.60
C MET A 201 9.76 -11.51 -8.65
N MET A 202 10.90 -12.02 -9.15
CA MET A 202 11.69 -11.31 -10.17
C MET A 202 10.96 -11.10 -11.51
N PRO A 203 10.36 -12.12 -12.16
CA PRO A 203 9.62 -11.90 -13.40
C PRO A 203 8.39 -11.02 -13.19
N SER A 204 7.68 -11.16 -12.06
CA SER A 204 6.51 -10.31 -11.78
C SER A 204 6.91 -8.86 -11.54
N LEU A 205 8.09 -8.60 -10.96
CA LEU A 205 8.62 -7.24 -10.80
C LEU A 205 8.92 -6.58 -12.15
N ILE A 206 9.43 -7.34 -13.12
CA ILE A 206 9.65 -6.81 -14.48
C ILE A 206 8.32 -6.40 -15.11
N VAL A 207 7.32 -7.28 -15.05
CA VAL A 207 5.97 -6.99 -15.57
C VAL A 207 5.34 -5.80 -14.83
N ALA A 208 5.43 -5.75 -13.51
CA ALA A 208 4.92 -4.66 -12.69
C ALA A 208 5.54 -3.31 -13.07
N ILE A 209 6.86 -3.26 -13.27
CA ILE A 209 7.55 -2.05 -13.74
C ILE A 209 7.04 -1.65 -15.13
N MET A 210 6.89 -2.60 -16.06
CA MET A 210 6.35 -2.29 -17.39
C MET A 210 4.92 -1.72 -17.34
N ILE A 211 4.05 -2.29 -16.48
CA ILE A 211 2.70 -1.77 -16.23
C ILE A 211 2.77 -0.35 -15.65
N ALA A 212 3.64 -0.12 -14.66
CA ALA A 212 3.79 1.17 -13.99
C ALA A 212 4.22 2.29 -14.95
N PHE A 213 5.06 1.97 -15.94
CA PHE A 213 5.43 2.90 -17.03
C PHE A 213 4.37 3.01 -18.14
N ASN A 214 3.13 2.59 -17.88
CA ASN A 214 1.98 2.67 -18.78
C ASN A 214 2.20 1.93 -20.12
N THR A 215 2.91 0.80 -20.11
CA THR A 215 3.09 -0.03 -21.32
C THR A 215 1.79 -0.74 -21.66
N ASP A 216 1.24 -0.48 -22.85
CA ASP A 216 0.01 -1.12 -23.31
C ASP A 216 0.28 -2.53 -23.88
N PHE A 217 0.12 -3.56 -23.04
CA PHE A 217 0.25 -4.96 -23.44
C PHE A 217 -0.81 -5.41 -24.45
N SER A 218 -1.98 -4.77 -24.47
CA SER A 218 -3.07 -5.12 -25.38
C SER A 218 -2.75 -4.74 -26.84
N ALA A 219 -1.91 -3.72 -27.02
CA ALA A 219 -1.40 -3.33 -28.34
C ALA A 219 -0.41 -4.35 -28.93
N PHE A 220 0.29 -5.11 -28.09
CA PHE A 220 1.22 -6.15 -28.54
C PHE A 220 0.49 -7.46 -28.86
N ASP A 221 -0.27 -7.97 -27.89
CA ASP A 221 -1.06 -9.19 -28.03
C ASP A 221 -2.16 -9.25 -26.96
N ALA A 222 -3.41 -9.40 -27.39
CA ALA A 222 -4.55 -9.48 -26.48
C ALA A 222 -4.48 -10.71 -25.56
N LEU A 223 -3.97 -11.84 -26.06
CA LEU A 223 -3.84 -13.07 -25.27
C LEU A 223 -2.80 -12.91 -24.16
N LEU A 224 -1.68 -12.23 -24.45
CA LEU A 224 -0.67 -11.88 -23.46
C LEU A 224 -1.26 -10.99 -22.35
N ALA A 225 -2.02 -9.95 -22.69
CA ALA A 225 -2.65 -9.06 -21.72
C ALA A 225 -3.65 -9.79 -20.80
N GLU A 226 -4.48 -10.67 -21.36
CA GLU A 226 -5.41 -11.50 -20.58
C GLU A 226 -4.65 -12.47 -19.66
N SER A 227 -3.56 -13.08 -20.15
CA SER A 227 -2.73 -14.00 -19.38
C SER A 227 -2.05 -13.31 -18.19
N ILE A 228 -1.54 -12.09 -18.39
CA ILE A 228 -0.97 -11.26 -17.32
C ILE A 228 -2.04 -10.99 -16.26
N THR A 229 -3.24 -10.56 -16.68
CA THR A 229 -4.35 -10.25 -15.77
C THR A 229 -4.76 -11.47 -14.94
N LEU A 230 -4.93 -12.61 -15.60
CA LEU A 230 -5.27 -13.87 -14.94
C LEU A 230 -4.17 -14.31 -13.97
N PHE A 231 -2.90 -14.21 -14.37
CA PHE A 231 -1.77 -14.53 -13.52
C PHE A 231 -1.73 -13.67 -12.27
N GLY A 232 -1.90 -12.35 -12.42
CA GLY A 232 -1.96 -11.41 -11.30
C GLY A 232 -3.09 -11.76 -10.33
N ALA A 233 -4.28 -12.04 -10.85
CA ALA A 233 -5.43 -12.44 -10.04
C ALA A 233 -5.19 -13.76 -9.28
N ILE A 234 -4.63 -14.79 -9.94
CA ILE A 234 -4.29 -16.06 -9.28
C ILE A 234 -3.28 -15.83 -8.15
N MET A 235 -2.26 -15.01 -8.38
CA MET A 235 -1.24 -14.73 -7.37
C MET A 235 -1.78 -13.89 -6.20
N ALA A 236 -2.66 -12.92 -6.46
CA ALA A 236 -3.39 -12.21 -5.41
C ALA A 236 -4.23 -13.18 -4.56
N LEU A 237 -4.99 -14.07 -5.20
CA LEU A 237 -5.79 -15.06 -4.48
C LEU A 237 -4.91 -15.98 -3.63
N LEU A 238 -3.75 -16.40 -4.17
CA LEU A 238 -2.78 -17.20 -3.44
C LEU A 238 -2.25 -16.44 -2.22
N ALA A 239 -1.88 -15.17 -2.36
CA ALA A 239 -1.42 -14.33 -1.25
C ALA A 239 -2.49 -14.15 -0.16
N VAL A 240 -3.74 -13.85 -0.55
CA VAL A 240 -4.85 -13.69 0.39
C VAL A 240 -5.19 -14.99 1.09
N THR A 241 -5.19 -16.12 0.37
CA THR A 241 -5.43 -17.44 0.98
C THR A 241 -4.29 -17.84 1.91
N THR A 242 -3.03 -17.54 1.59
CA THR A 242 -1.90 -17.83 2.49
C THR A 242 -1.95 -16.97 3.75
N TRP A 243 -2.35 -15.69 3.65
CA TRP A 243 -2.62 -14.84 4.80
C TRP A 243 -3.79 -15.36 5.66
N ALA A 244 -4.85 -15.84 5.02
CA ALA A 244 -6.00 -16.38 5.74
C ALA A 244 -5.64 -17.66 6.52
N LEU A 245 -4.81 -18.52 5.93
CA LEU A 245 -4.36 -19.78 6.52
C LEU A 245 -3.17 -19.64 7.49
N SER A 246 -2.54 -18.45 7.58
CA SER A 246 -1.38 -18.24 8.43
C SER A 246 -1.71 -17.98 9.91
N SER A 247 -2.95 -17.63 10.24
CA SER A 247 -3.41 -17.36 11.61
C SER A 247 -4.73 -18.07 11.93
N LYS A 248 -5.01 -18.24 13.23
CA LYS A 248 -6.30 -18.76 13.73
C LYS A 248 -7.45 -17.74 13.55
N GLY A 249 -7.15 -16.44 13.47
CA GLY A 249 -8.08 -15.39 13.01
C GLY A 249 -9.39 -15.23 13.80
N GLN A 250 -9.35 -15.40 15.13
CA GLN A 250 -10.56 -15.42 15.96
C GLN A 250 -10.98 -14.02 16.47
N SER A 251 -10.01 -13.16 16.79
CA SER A 251 -10.22 -11.77 17.25
C SER A 251 -10.03 -10.74 16.12
N TYR A 252 -10.69 -9.57 16.21
CA TYR A 252 -10.48 -8.45 15.26
C TYR A 252 -9.01 -8.06 15.16
N GLN A 253 -8.31 -8.04 16.30
CA GLN A 253 -6.89 -7.74 16.37
C GLN A 253 -6.04 -8.83 15.69
N GLN A 254 -6.39 -10.11 15.87
CA GLN A 254 -5.76 -11.21 15.12
C GLN A 254 -6.08 -11.19 13.61
N VAL A 255 -7.05 -10.40 13.17
CA VAL A 255 -7.30 -10.17 11.73
C VAL A 255 -6.50 -8.97 11.23
N THR A 256 -6.26 -7.97 12.07
CA THR A 256 -5.66 -6.68 11.69
C THR A 256 -4.19 -6.50 12.08
N SER A 257 -3.60 -7.36 12.91
CA SER A 257 -2.19 -7.28 13.28
C SER A 257 -1.30 -8.13 12.35
N GLU A 258 -0.14 -7.59 12.02
CA GLU A 258 0.97 -8.41 11.52
C GLU A 258 1.39 -9.40 12.62
N GLU A 259 1.63 -10.64 12.22
CA GLU A 259 2.14 -11.64 13.16
C GLU A 259 3.64 -11.39 13.41
N GLU A 260 4.08 -11.43 14.68
CA GLU A 260 5.50 -11.36 15.02
C GLU A 260 6.15 -12.72 14.76
N THR A 261 7.25 -12.75 14.01
CA THR A 261 7.93 -14.00 13.68
C THR A 261 8.92 -14.44 14.75
N ILE A 262 8.96 -15.75 14.99
CA ILE A 262 9.94 -16.44 15.84
C ILE A 262 11.27 -16.66 15.14
N THR A 263 12.33 -16.43 15.90
CA THR A 263 13.76 -16.54 15.59
C THR A 263 14.22 -17.89 15.00
N PRO A 264 15.07 -17.90 13.96
CA PRO A 264 15.19 -16.91 12.89
C PRO A 264 14.48 -17.41 11.61
N PRO A 265 13.45 -16.72 11.10
CA PRO A 265 12.97 -16.97 9.76
C PRO A 265 13.99 -16.42 8.77
N SER A 266 14.20 -17.10 7.64
CA SER A 266 14.86 -16.44 6.50
C SER A 266 14.15 -15.13 6.18
N LYS A 267 14.88 -14.05 5.89
CA LYS A 267 14.34 -12.69 5.59
C LYS A 267 13.11 -12.70 4.68
N LEU A 268 13.13 -13.57 3.67
CA LEU A 268 12.04 -13.75 2.72
C LEU A 268 10.71 -14.18 3.38
N TYR A 269 10.73 -14.96 4.46
CA TYR A 269 9.52 -15.26 5.22
C TYR A 269 8.89 -14.01 5.80
N LYS A 270 9.71 -13.11 6.38
CA LYS A 270 9.20 -11.86 6.94
C LYS A 270 8.62 -10.96 5.85
N VAL A 271 9.36 -10.78 4.74
CA VAL A 271 8.87 -10.07 3.55
C VAL A 271 7.52 -10.61 3.09
N LEU A 272 7.39 -11.93 2.94
CA LEU A 272 6.16 -12.55 2.43
C LEU A 272 4.99 -12.44 3.40
N GLN A 273 5.24 -12.57 4.70
CA GLN A 273 4.20 -12.45 5.71
C GLN A 273 3.61 -11.04 5.75
N ASP A 274 4.48 -10.02 5.74
CA ASP A 274 4.07 -8.62 5.72
C ASP A 274 3.39 -8.30 4.37
N THR A 275 3.94 -8.81 3.26
CA THR A 275 3.33 -8.65 1.92
C THR A 275 1.94 -9.26 1.86
N HIS A 276 1.74 -10.52 2.25
CA HIS A 276 0.43 -11.18 2.18
C HIS A 276 -0.59 -10.50 3.10
N PHE A 277 -0.16 -10.00 4.26
CA PHE A 277 -1.00 -9.18 5.13
C PHE A 277 -1.48 -7.92 4.42
N VAL A 278 -0.57 -7.16 3.82
CA VAL A 278 -0.90 -5.97 3.03
C VAL A 278 -1.81 -6.31 1.84
N THR A 279 -1.46 -7.35 1.07
CA THR A 279 -2.24 -7.79 -0.10
C THR A 279 -3.69 -8.07 0.25
N ALA A 280 -3.97 -8.71 1.38
CA ALA A 280 -5.34 -8.98 1.81
C ALA A 280 -6.17 -7.70 1.99
N TRP A 281 -5.62 -6.69 2.65
CA TRP A 281 -6.32 -5.42 2.85
C TRP A 281 -6.44 -4.61 1.57
N VAL A 282 -5.41 -4.61 0.73
CA VAL A 282 -5.42 -3.90 -0.56
C VAL A 282 -6.44 -4.52 -1.51
N VAL A 283 -6.45 -5.84 -1.67
CA VAL A 283 -7.45 -6.54 -2.51
C VAL A 283 -8.87 -6.28 -2.01
N ALA A 284 -9.12 -6.36 -0.70
CA ALA A 284 -10.43 -6.06 -0.13
C ALA A 284 -10.86 -4.63 -0.43
N SER A 285 -9.92 -3.69 -0.39
CA SER A 285 -10.17 -2.27 -0.59
C SER A 285 -10.39 -1.91 -2.05
N PHE A 286 -9.60 -2.47 -2.98
CA PHE A 286 -9.79 -2.30 -4.42
C PHE A 286 -11.15 -2.84 -4.84
N MET A 287 -11.51 -4.03 -4.36
CA MET A 287 -12.84 -4.59 -4.58
C MET A 287 -13.96 -3.69 -4.06
N LEU A 288 -13.82 -3.14 -2.85
CA LEU A 288 -14.80 -2.22 -2.30
C LEU A 288 -14.89 -0.93 -3.12
N PHE A 289 -13.76 -0.35 -3.51
CA PHE A 289 -13.70 0.87 -4.31
C PHE A 289 -14.37 0.67 -5.68
N GLU A 290 -14.02 -0.39 -6.40
CA GLU A 290 -14.60 -0.71 -7.71
C GLU A 290 -16.11 -0.95 -7.63
N LEU A 291 -16.58 -1.67 -6.60
CA LEU A 291 -18.01 -1.83 -6.33
C LEU A 291 -18.68 -0.47 -6.10
N LEU A 292 -18.11 0.37 -5.23
CA LEU A 292 -18.68 1.68 -4.90
C LEU A 292 -18.75 2.59 -6.13
N VAL A 293 -17.68 2.70 -6.92
CA VAL A 293 -17.66 3.53 -8.13
C VAL A 293 -18.68 3.03 -9.16
N THR A 294 -18.72 1.72 -9.39
CA THR A 294 -19.66 1.10 -10.34
C THR A 294 -21.12 1.32 -9.94
N PHE A 295 -21.45 1.26 -8.65
CA PHE A 295 -22.82 1.43 -8.16
C PHE A 295 -23.22 2.89 -7.90
N ALA A 296 -22.27 3.76 -7.52
CA ALA A 296 -22.55 5.15 -7.17
C ALA A 296 -22.43 6.12 -8.38
N GLY A 297 -21.76 5.72 -9.46
CA GLY A 297 -21.67 6.53 -10.69
C GLY A 297 -20.91 7.84 -10.51
N VAL A 298 -19.86 7.86 -9.68
CA VAL A 298 -19.11 9.08 -9.35
C VAL A 298 -18.23 9.51 -10.54
N ASP A 299 -18.58 10.63 -11.16
CA ASP A 299 -17.73 11.28 -12.17
C ASP A 299 -16.88 12.39 -11.53
N LEU A 300 -15.63 12.06 -11.21
CA LEU A 300 -14.66 13.01 -10.63
C LEU A 300 -14.32 14.16 -11.59
N LYS A 301 -14.42 13.97 -12.90
CA LYS A 301 -14.11 15.00 -13.89
C LYS A 301 -15.10 16.16 -13.80
N ALA A 302 -16.37 15.85 -13.57
CA ALA A 302 -17.43 16.84 -13.40
C ALA A 302 -17.23 17.73 -12.15
N TRP A 303 -16.37 17.34 -11.20
CA TRP A 303 -16.12 18.17 -10.01
C TRP A 303 -15.24 19.39 -10.33
N PHE A 304 -14.48 19.35 -11.43
CA PHE A 304 -13.56 20.42 -11.83
C PHE A 304 -14.15 21.44 -12.82
N THR A 305 -15.38 21.26 -13.31
CA THR A 305 -15.91 22.01 -14.48
C THR A 305 -16.43 23.42 -14.21
N HIS A 306 -16.52 23.88 -12.95
CA HIS A 306 -17.17 25.17 -12.65
C HIS A 306 -16.34 26.20 -11.87
N TYR A 307 -15.26 25.82 -11.19
CA TYR A 307 -14.51 26.76 -10.35
C TYR A 307 -13.00 26.48 -10.32
N ALA A 308 -12.23 27.19 -11.16
CA ALA A 308 -10.78 27.06 -11.21
C ALA A 308 -10.10 27.36 -9.86
N TYR A 309 -10.61 28.32 -9.09
CA TYR A 309 -10.09 28.65 -7.75
C TYR A 309 -10.39 27.58 -6.69
N LEU A 310 -11.37 26.71 -6.92
CA LEU A 310 -11.64 25.56 -6.05
C LEU A 310 -10.80 24.34 -6.43
N ALA A 311 -10.04 24.38 -7.53
CA ALA A 311 -9.33 23.21 -8.03
C ALA A 311 -8.36 22.62 -6.97
N PRO A 312 -7.56 23.39 -6.22
CA PRO A 312 -6.75 22.85 -5.12
C PRO A 312 -7.58 22.22 -3.99
N LEU A 313 -8.72 22.83 -3.62
CA LEU A 313 -9.60 22.28 -2.58
C LEU A 313 -10.24 20.95 -3.03
N ILE A 314 -10.78 20.91 -4.26
CA ILE A 314 -11.37 19.70 -4.84
C ILE A 314 -10.31 18.59 -4.94
N ALA A 315 -9.10 18.94 -5.36
CA ALA A 315 -7.96 18.03 -5.40
C ALA A 315 -7.62 17.44 -4.02
N VAL A 316 -7.65 18.23 -2.95
CA VAL A 316 -7.45 17.73 -1.58
C VAL A 316 -8.57 16.79 -1.15
N LEU A 317 -9.83 17.14 -1.44
CA LEU A 317 -10.97 16.28 -1.13
C LEU A 317 -10.92 14.93 -1.87
N ILE A 318 -10.47 14.95 -3.12
CA ILE A 318 -10.22 13.72 -3.89
C ILE A 318 -9.03 12.95 -3.30
N GLY A 319 -8.01 13.63 -2.77
CA GLY A 319 -6.85 13.01 -2.13
C GLY A 319 -7.21 12.20 -0.88
N PHE A 320 -8.26 12.60 -0.15
CA PHE A 320 -8.78 11.83 0.99
C PHE A 320 -9.43 10.51 0.61
N LEU A 321 -9.79 10.32 -0.67
CA LEU A 321 -10.28 9.05 -1.15
C LEU A 321 -9.10 8.07 -1.16
N PRO A 322 -9.15 6.99 -0.37
CA PRO A 322 -8.03 6.07 -0.27
C PRO A 322 -7.80 5.35 -1.60
N GLY A 323 -6.54 5.06 -1.88
CA GLY A 323 -6.10 4.32 -3.04
C GLY A 323 -5.47 5.17 -4.16
N CYS A 324 -4.80 4.50 -5.10
CA CYS A 324 -4.12 5.17 -6.22
C CYS A 324 -5.07 5.65 -7.33
N GLY A 325 -6.26 5.06 -7.48
CA GLY A 325 -7.23 5.39 -8.54
C GLY A 325 -7.62 6.87 -8.61
N PRO A 326 -8.13 7.49 -7.52
CA PRO A 326 -8.43 8.92 -7.48
C PRO A 326 -7.22 9.80 -7.85
N GLN A 327 -6.02 9.46 -7.37
CA GLN A 327 -4.78 10.17 -7.67
C GLN A 327 -4.38 10.06 -9.15
N ILE A 328 -4.53 8.87 -9.76
CA ILE A 328 -4.26 8.63 -11.19
C ILE A 328 -5.22 9.46 -12.05
N VAL A 329 -6.50 9.56 -11.68
CA VAL A 329 -7.48 10.39 -12.38
C VAL A 329 -7.06 11.86 -12.36
N VAL A 330 -6.72 12.41 -11.19
CA VAL A 330 -6.25 13.81 -11.07
C VAL A 330 -4.98 14.04 -11.89
N THR A 331 -4.02 13.12 -11.83
CA THR A 331 -2.78 13.17 -12.61
C THR A 331 -3.05 13.15 -14.12
N THR A 332 -4.00 12.33 -14.56
CA THR A 332 -4.42 12.26 -15.97
C THR A 332 -5.09 13.55 -16.43
N LEU A 333 -5.98 14.12 -15.62
CA LEU A 333 -6.61 15.42 -15.92
C LEU A 333 -5.56 16.53 -16.03
N TYR A 334 -4.51 16.49 -15.21
CA TYR A 334 -3.40 17.43 -15.29
C TYR A 334 -2.57 17.24 -16.57
N ILE A 335 -2.22 16.00 -16.91
CA ILE A 335 -1.49 15.68 -18.14
C ILE A 335 -2.26 16.15 -19.38
N GLN A 336 -3.60 16.04 -19.35
CA GLN A 336 -4.51 16.54 -20.39
C GLN A 336 -4.70 18.07 -20.40
N GLY A 337 -4.09 18.80 -19.45
CA GLY A 337 -4.21 20.26 -19.34
C GLY A 337 -5.56 20.75 -18.82
N ILE A 338 -6.36 19.89 -18.19
CA ILE A 338 -7.70 20.22 -17.68
C ILE A 338 -7.62 20.92 -16.31
N ILE A 339 -6.69 20.48 -15.45
CA ILE A 339 -6.48 21.07 -14.12
C ILE A 339 -5.07 21.68 -14.01
N PRO A 340 -4.87 22.72 -13.17
CA PRO A 340 -3.57 23.35 -13.01
C PRO A 340 -2.60 22.52 -12.16
N PHE A 341 -1.30 22.83 -12.25
CA PHE A 341 -0.25 22.19 -11.46
C PHE A 341 -0.49 22.31 -9.94
N SER A 342 -1.06 23.44 -9.50
CA SER A 342 -1.45 23.67 -8.11
C SER A 342 -2.46 22.64 -7.58
N ALA A 343 -3.42 22.21 -8.41
CA ALA A 343 -4.37 21.16 -8.05
C ALA A 343 -3.69 19.80 -7.95
N LEU A 344 -2.80 19.48 -8.90
CA LEU A 344 -2.03 18.24 -8.84
C LEU A 344 -1.14 18.17 -7.59
N ALA A 345 -0.43 19.25 -7.27
CA ALA A 345 0.42 19.33 -6.07
C ALA A 345 -0.41 19.19 -4.79
N ALA A 346 -1.58 19.84 -4.71
CA ALA A 346 -2.49 19.72 -3.58
C ALA A 346 -2.95 18.27 -3.39
N ASN A 347 -3.38 17.62 -4.48
CA ASN A 347 -3.81 16.22 -4.46
C ASN A 347 -2.66 15.29 -4.01
N ALA A 348 -1.47 15.44 -4.61
CA ALA A 348 -0.30 14.64 -4.30
C ALA A 348 0.16 14.73 -2.83
N ILE A 349 0.00 15.89 -2.18
CA ILE A 349 0.35 16.06 -0.76
C ILE A 349 -0.72 15.48 0.17
N SER A 350 -1.99 15.52 -0.24
CA SER A 350 -3.13 15.03 0.56
C SER A 350 -3.45 13.56 0.39
N ASN A 351 -2.85 12.88 -0.59
CA ASN A 351 -3.16 11.50 -0.93
C ASN A 351 -2.27 10.53 -0.18
N ASP A 352 -2.91 9.65 0.60
CA ASP A 352 -2.22 8.68 1.45
C ASP A 352 -1.88 7.37 0.70
N GLY A 353 -2.21 7.27 -0.59
CA GLY A 353 -2.03 6.10 -1.46
C GLY A 353 -2.74 4.82 -0.98
N ASP A 354 -2.32 3.66 -1.51
CA ASP A 354 -2.86 2.36 -1.10
C ASP A 354 -2.40 1.93 0.30
N ALA A 355 -1.34 2.56 0.81
CA ALA A 355 -0.81 2.31 2.15
C ALA A 355 -1.79 2.70 3.26
N LEU A 356 -2.74 3.60 2.96
CA LEU A 356 -3.78 3.99 3.90
C LEU A 356 -4.69 2.81 4.29
N PHE A 357 -4.94 1.85 3.40
CA PHE A 357 -5.83 0.73 3.72
C PHE A 357 -5.28 -0.18 4.83
N PRO A 358 -4.04 -0.71 4.73
CA PRO A 358 -3.42 -1.38 5.86
C PRO A 358 -3.27 -0.49 7.09
N ALA A 359 -3.00 0.81 6.92
CA ALA A 359 -2.87 1.75 8.05
C ALA A 359 -4.19 1.90 8.83
N ILE A 360 -5.33 1.99 8.14
CA ILE A 360 -6.66 2.02 8.76
C ILE A 360 -6.92 0.72 9.52
N ALA A 361 -6.49 -0.43 8.98
CA ALA A 361 -6.65 -1.72 9.65
C ALA A 361 -5.80 -1.81 10.93
N MET A 362 -4.52 -1.42 10.87
CA MET A 362 -3.57 -1.56 11.98
C MET A 362 -3.68 -0.44 13.04
N ALA A 363 -3.91 0.80 12.60
CA ALA A 363 -3.88 2.00 13.43
C ALA A 363 -4.92 3.04 12.95
N PRO A 364 -6.23 2.74 13.06
CA PRO A 364 -7.29 3.56 12.44
C PRO A 364 -7.29 5.02 12.89
N ARG A 365 -7.02 5.27 14.18
CA ARG A 365 -6.95 6.64 14.72
C ARG A 365 -5.76 7.41 14.16
N ALA A 366 -4.60 6.76 14.05
CA ALA A 366 -3.41 7.37 13.48
C ALA A 366 -3.61 7.65 11.99
N ALA A 367 -4.16 6.70 11.23
CA ALA A 367 -4.46 6.86 9.81
C ALA A 367 -5.39 8.06 9.56
N PHE A 368 -6.55 8.11 10.22
CA PHE A 368 -7.52 9.19 10.05
C PHE A 368 -6.95 10.57 10.44
N VAL A 369 -6.24 10.65 11.56
CA VAL A 369 -5.64 11.92 12.00
C VAL A 369 -4.52 12.32 11.04
N ALA A 370 -3.71 11.40 10.54
CA ALA A 370 -2.64 11.71 9.59
C ALA A 370 -3.19 12.33 8.29
N THR A 371 -4.30 11.82 7.74
CA THR A 371 -5.00 12.41 6.58
C THR A 371 -5.43 13.86 6.83
N ILE A 372 -5.88 14.19 8.05
CA ILE A 372 -6.24 15.56 8.42
C ILE A 372 -4.98 16.45 8.52
N TYR A 373 -3.88 15.91 9.06
CA TYR A 373 -2.62 16.63 9.18
C TYR A 373 -1.94 16.87 7.83
N SER A 374 -2.12 16.01 6.83
CA SER A 374 -1.64 16.22 5.46
C SER A 374 -2.51 17.21 4.67
N ALA A 375 -3.80 17.32 5.00
CA ALA A 375 -4.73 18.27 4.36
C ALA A 375 -4.30 19.74 4.48
N ILE A 376 -3.84 20.15 5.66
CA ILE A 376 -3.46 21.54 5.94
C ILE A 376 -2.28 21.98 5.04
N PRO A 377 -1.12 21.30 5.05
CA PRO A 377 -0.02 21.65 4.15
C PRO A 377 -0.39 21.47 2.67
N ALA A 378 -1.24 20.50 2.32
CA ALA A 378 -1.72 20.34 0.94
C ALA A 378 -2.50 21.57 0.45
N LEU A 379 -3.41 22.10 1.26
CA LEU A 379 -4.14 23.33 0.94
C LEU A 379 -3.21 24.55 0.88
N LEU A 380 -2.27 24.68 1.82
CA LEU A 380 -1.32 25.79 1.83
C LEU A 380 -0.42 25.80 0.59
N VAL A 381 0.13 24.64 0.22
CA VAL A 381 0.97 24.52 -0.98
C VAL A 381 0.15 24.66 -2.25
N GLY A 382 -1.02 24.01 -2.32
CA GLY A 382 -1.93 24.10 -3.45
C GLY A 382 -2.37 25.54 -3.74
N TYR A 383 -2.90 26.23 -2.73
CA TYR A 383 -3.30 27.64 -2.89
C TYR A 383 -2.10 28.59 -3.03
N GLY A 384 -0.98 28.30 -2.39
CA GLY A 384 0.26 29.05 -2.60
C GLY A 384 0.67 29.02 -4.07
N LEU A 385 0.82 27.82 -4.65
CA LEU A 385 1.14 27.64 -6.07
C LEU A 385 0.08 28.24 -7.00
N TYR A 386 -1.20 28.18 -6.62
CA TYR A 386 -2.28 28.82 -7.38
C TYR A 386 -2.16 30.35 -7.41
N LEU A 387 -1.74 30.99 -6.30
CA LEU A 387 -1.61 32.44 -6.22
C LEU A 387 -0.32 33.00 -6.83
N PHE A 388 0.76 32.21 -6.83
CA PHE A 388 2.06 32.60 -7.37
C PHE A 388 2.25 32.30 -8.87
N GLU A 389 1.20 31.80 -9.55
CA GLU A 389 1.13 31.41 -10.98
C GLU A 389 2.48 31.25 -11.70
N VAL A 390 2.93 29.99 -11.75
CA VAL A 390 3.58 29.40 -12.94
C VAL A 390 2.50 28.88 -13.87
#